data_AF-A0A1T4KUT6-F1
#
_entry.id   AF-A0A1T4KUT6-F1
#
_cell.length_a   1.000
_cell.length_b   1.000
_cell.length_c   1.000
_cell.angle_alpha   90.00
_cell.angle_beta   90.00
_cell.angle_gamma   90.00
#
_symmetry.space_group_name_H-M   'P 1'
#
loop_
_entity.id
_entity.type
_entity.pdbx_description
1 polymer ?
#
loop_
_entity_poly.entity_id
_entity_poly.type
_entity_poly.pdbx_seq_one_letter_code
_entity_poly.pdbx_strand_id
1 'polypeptide(L)'
;MNSTTVSRFLLENKTIIAMAMICSFVIILNACTTDADEGIDAASVCPSEGTNIYGMPNRGTFVDERDGQEYQYTTIGDQVWMAQSLSYEAAGSFCYDSLPENCEKYGRLYGGEYIKQLCPTGWRMPMVSDYKELMVDVDNKRDVLYAGYWENIKDTVNLNECGMALRAGGFAYLNEFREKNQTVSFWTGEIDSNYDNNDYFFTFYVEYGGYMHASNSHWIETMKYYIRCIKE
;
A
#
# COMPACT_ATOMS: atom_id res chain seq x y z
N MET A 1 -75.70 62.07 22.41
CA MET A 1 -74.82 61.18 23.20
C MET A 1 -74.22 60.19 22.21
N ASN A 2 -73.03 60.45 21.64
CA ASN A 2 -71.68 60.16 22.16
C ASN A 2 -71.54 58.70 22.63
N SER A 3 -70.47 57.93 22.42
CA SER A 3 -69.16 58.08 21.75
C SER A 3 -68.49 56.69 21.84
N THR A 4 -67.51 56.42 20.97
CA THR A 4 -66.33 55.53 21.09
C THR A 4 -66.03 54.82 22.42
N THR A 5 -65.34 53.65 22.34
CA THR A 5 -64.09 53.26 23.09
C THR A 5 -64.00 51.71 23.16
N VAL A 6 -63.17 51.00 22.37
CA VAL A 6 -61.70 50.75 22.44
C VAL A 6 -61.40 49.28 22.80
N SER A 7 -60.47 48.73 22.02
CA SER A 7 -59.60 47.58 22.31
C SER A 7 -59.30 47.34 23.79
N ARG A 8 -59.52 46.12 24.26
CA ARG A 8 -58.79 45.49 25.37
C ARG A 8 -59.31 44.06 25.50
N PHE A 9 -58.56 43.09 24.97
CA PHE A 9 -58.29 41.79 25.61
C PHE A 9 -57.44 40.92 24.66
N LEU A 10 -56.28 41.46 24.28
CA LEU A 10 -55.07 40.63 24.21
C LEU A 10 -54.42 40.75 25.59
N LEU A 11 -53.79 39.67 26.06
CA LEU A 11 -53.29 39.41 27.44
C LEU A 11 -54.42 39.00 28.39
N GLU A 12 -54.42 37.87 29.10
CA GLU A 12 -53.47 36.80 29.41
C GLU A 12 -54.29 35.49 29.35
N ASN A 13 -53.78 34.32 28.96
CA ASN A 13 -53.14 33.43 29.92
C ASN A 13 -52.50 32.24 29.15
N LYS A 14 -51.25 32.40 28.72
CA LYS A 14 -50.43 31.29 28.22
C LYS A 14 -49.81 30.57 29.41
N THR A 15 -50.59 29.85 30.18
CA THR A 15 -50.06 28.87 31.14
C THR A 15 -51.19 27.94 31.59
N ILE A 16 -50.90 26.65 31.67
CA ILE A 16 -51.72 25.60 32.30
C ILE A 16 -52.84 25.02 31.40
N ILE A 17 -52.48 24.12 30.48
CA ILE A 17 -53.08 22.77 30.41
C ILE A 17 -51.97 21.81 29.98
N ALA A 18 -51.37 21.17 30.97
CA ALA A 18 -50.43 20.07 30.79
C ALA A 18 -51.18 18.73 30.84
N MET A 19 -50.58 17.70 30.22
CA MET A 19 -50.87 16.27 30.32
C MET A 19 -52.06 15.73 29.53
N ALA A 20 -51.77 15.22 28.33
CA ALA A 20 -52.11 13.83 27.99
C ALA A 20 -51.36 13.36 26.72
N MET A 21 -50.55 12.31 26.88
CA MET A 21 -50.17 11.33 25.88
C MET A 21 -49.44 11.83 24.61
N ILE A 22 -48.16 12.12 24.77
CA ILE A 22 -47.18 11.93 23.69
C ILE A 22 -47.08 10.41 23.48
N CYS A 23 -47.83 9.91 22.49
CA CYS A 23 -47.67 8.56 22.00
C CYS A 23 -46.28 8.45 21.40
N SER A 24 -45.45 7.66 22.07
CA SER A 24 -44.07 7.36 21.75
C SER A 24 -43.95 6.79 20.33
N PHE A 25 -43.73 7.65 19.34
CA PHE A 25 -43.10 7.24 18.08
C PHE A 25 -41.60 7.08 18.37
N VAL A 26 -41.25 6.03 19.11
CA VAL A 26 -39.89 5.50 19.05
C VAL A 26 -39.82 4.78 17.71
N ILE A 27 -39.39 5.50 16.69
CA ILE A 27 -38.85 4.88 15.49
C ILE A 27 -37.60 4.16 15.99
N ILE A 28 -37.73 2.86 16.27
CA ILE A 28 -36.58 1.99 16.36
C ILE A 28 -36.02 1.99 14.94
N LEU A 29 -35.08 2.90 14.68
CA LEU A 29 -34.15 2.74 13.58
C LEU A 29 -33.45 1.43 13.90
N ASN A 30 -33.94 0.36 13.28
CA ASN A 30 -33.16 -0.84 13.09
C ASN A 30 -31.99 -0.37 12.22
N ALA A 31 -30.94 0.13 12.86
CA ALA A 31 -29.64 0.20 12.24
C ALA A 31 -29.33 -1.27 11.94
N CYS A 32 -29.57 -1.68 10.70
CA CYS A 32 -28.74 -2.69 10.11
C CYS A 32 -27.32 -2.14 10.28
N THR A 33 -26.64 -2.59 11.33
CA THR A 33 -25.20 -2.79 11.27
C THR A 33 -25.02 -3.83 10.18
N THR A 34 -25.10 -3.38 8.93
CA THR A 34 -24.24 -3.95 7.92
C THR A 34 -22.86 -3.79 8.53
N ASP A 35 -22.16 -4.89 8.76
CA ASP A 35 -20.72 -4.86 8.98
C ASP A 35 -20.15 -4.17 7.73
N ALA A 36 -20.13 -2.84 7.76
CA ALA A 36 -19.46 -2.03 6.78
C ALA A 36 -18.01 -2.36 7.06
N ASP A 37 -17.42 -3.12 6.15
CA ASP A 37 -15.97 -3.28 6.05
C ASP A 37 -15.37 -1.89 6.31
N GLU A 38 -14.81 -1.71 7.51
CA GLU A 38 -14.12 -0.48 7.87
C GLU A 38 -12.85 -0.47 7.01
N GLY A 39 -12.99 0.04 5.78
CA GLY A 39 -11.88 0.23 4.86
C GLY A 39 -10.77 0.98 5.59
N ILE A 40 -9.52 0.57 5.40
CA ILE A 40 -8.40 1.31 5.96
C ILE A 40 -8.45 2.73 5.41
N ASP A 41 -8.35 3.71 6.30
CA ASP A 41 -8.05 5.07 5.90
C ASP A 41 -6.57 5.14 5.49
N ALA A 42 -6.30 5.07 4.18
CA ALA A 42 -4.94 5.18 3.66
C ALA A 42 -4.25 6.48 4.09
N ALA A 43 -4.98 7.57 4.35
CA ALA A 43 -4.37 8.80 4.87
C ALA A 43 -3.81 8.62 6.28
N SER A 44 -4.37 7.69 7.07
CA SER A 44 -3.85 7.34 8.39
C SER A 44 -2.61 6.46 8.31
N VAL A 45 -2.54 5.53 7.35
CA VAL A 45 -1.45 4.55 7.25
C VAL A 45 -0.26 5.09 6.45
N CYS A 46 -0.51 5.89 5.44
CA CYS A 46 0.49 6.35 4.48
C CYS A 46 0.20 7.80 4.04
N PRO A 47 0.32 8.77 4.97
CA PRO A 47 -0.04 10.16 4.71
C PRO A 47 0.75 10.74 3.52
N SER A 48 0.06 11.49 2.65
CA SER A 48 0.72 12.16 1.51
C SER A 48 1.51 13.40 1.91
N GLU A 49 1.07 14.08 2.97
CA GLU A 49 1.64 15.33 3.48
C GLU A 49 2.34 15.11 4.82
N GLY A 50 3.18 16.06 5.23
CA GLY A 50 3.93 16.00 6.48
C GLY A 50 5.32 15.41 6.30
N THR A 51 5.98 15.10 7.42
CA THR A 51 7.36 14.62 7.44
C THR A 51 7.48 13.26 8.10
N ASN A 52 8.32 12.39 7.52
CA ASN A 52 8.66 11.10 8.09
C ASN A 52 9.76 11.22 9.18
N ILE A 53 10.15 10.08 9.76
CA ILE A 53 11.15 9.99 10.83
C ILE A 53 12.54 10.52 10.45
N TYR A 54 12.82 10.71 9.16
CA TYR A 54 14.07 11.27 8.64
C TYR A 54 13.99 12.79 8.40
N GLY A 55 12.87 13.42 8.74
CA GLY A 55 12.64 14.86 8.50
C GLY A 55 12.41 15.19 7.02
N MET A 56 12.15 14.19 6.18
CA MET A 56 11.83 14.35 4.76
C MET A 56 10.31 14.37 4.56
N PRO A 57 9.79 14.95 3.46
CA PRO A 57 8.37 14.80 3.11
C PRO A 57 7.96 13.33 3.07
N ASN A 58 6.73 13.00 3.49
CA ASN A 58 6.24 11.62 3.51
C ASN A 58 6.26 10.95 2.13
N ARG A 59 6.11 11.72 1.06
CA ARG A 59 6.25 11.27 -0.34
C ARG A 59 7.18 12.21 -1.10
N GLY A 60 7.98 11.68 -2.02
CA GLY A 60 8.91 12.48 -2.80
C GLY A 60 9.67 11.67 -3.84
N THR A 61 10.74 12.26 -4.36
CA THR A 61 11.68 11.58 -5.27
C THR A 61 13.11 11.69 -4.77
N PHE A 62 13.96 10.79 -5.23
CA PHE A 62 15.41 10.89 -5.14
C PHE A 62 16.05 10.36 -6.43
N VAL A 63 17.28 10.77 -6.70
CA VAL A 63 18.04 10.30 -7.86
C VAL A 63 19.05 9.24 -7.41
N ASP A 64 19.09 8.11 -8.10
CA ASP A 64 20.17 7.14 -7.97
C ASP A 64 21.41 7.65 -8.70
N GLU A 65 22.42 8.09 -7.95
CA GLU A 65 23.65 8.67 -8.49
C GLU A 65 24.46 7.72 -9.39
N ARG A 66 24.16 6.41 -9.36
CA ARG A 66 24.87 5.40 -10.14
C ARG A 66 24.46 5.37 -11.60
N ASP A 67 23.21 5.72 -11.91
CA ASP A 67 22.64 5.67 -13.26
C ASP A 67 21.81 6.91 -13.65
N GLY A 68 21.58 7.83 -12.70
CA GLY A 68 20.77 9.04 -12.92
C GLY A 68 19.26 8.79 -12.91
N GLN A 69 18.81 7.58 -12.57
CA GLN A 69 17.39 7.26 -12.52
C GLN A 69 16.73 7.94 -11.31
N GLU A 70 15.65 8.69 -11.58
CA GLU A 70 14.79 9.20 -10.52
C GLU A 70 13.80 8.11 -10.07
N TYR A 71 13.73 7.90 -8.75
CA TYR A 71 12.79 7.01 -8.09
C TYR A 71 11.89 7.81 -7.15
N GLN A 72 10.64 7.39 -7.04
CA GLN A 72 9.70 7.89 -6.05
C GLN A 72 9.83 7.08 -4.75
N TYR A 73 9.46 7.69 -3.64
CA TYR A 73 9.35 7.03 -2.36
C TYR A 73 8.07 7.44 -1.63
N THR A 74 7.62 6.60 -0.70
CA THR A 74 6.47 6.85 0.17
C THR A 74 6.74 6.33 1.58
N THR A 75 6.02 6.88 2.54
CA THR A 75 6.06 6.47 3.95
C THR A 75 4.80 5.68 4.26
N ILE A 76 4.96 4.49 4.86
CA ILE A 76 3.89 3.60 5.30
C ILE A 76 4.24 3.16 6.72
N GLY A 77 3.36 3.46 7.69
CA GLY A 77 3.73 3.38 9.10
C GLY A 77 4.97 4.24 9.37
N ASP A 78 5.99 3.64 9.98
CA ASP A 78 7.28 4.29 10.24
C ASP A 78 8.34 4.00 9.14
N GLN A 79 7.98 3.21 8.12
CA GLN A 79 8.89 2.75 7.09
C GLN A 79 8.83 3.62 5.82
N VAL A 80 9.99 3.93 5.26
CA VAL A 80 10.10 4.68 4.00
C VAL A 80 10.54 3.76 2.88
N TRP A 81 9.64 3.52 1.93
CA TRP A 81 9.81 2.57 0.85
C TRP A 81 10.04 3.25 -0.49
N MET A 82 10.86 2.65 -1.36
CA MET A 82 10.80 2.98 -2.79
C MET A 82 9.42 2.60 -3.35
N ALA A 83 8.80 3.55 -4.05
CA ALA A 83 7.49 3.35 -4.69
C ALA A 83 7.58 2.39 -5.89
N GLN A 84 8.71 2.40 -6.59
CA GLN A 84 9.02 1.48 -7.67
C GLN A 84 9.99 0.37 -7.23
N SER A 85 9.96 -0.74 -7.95
CA SER A 85 11.04 -1.73 -7.89
C SER A 85 12.29 -1.17 -8.59
N LEU A 86 13.47 -1.57 -8.12
CA LEU A 86 14.76 -1.15 -8.65
C LEU A 86 14.90 -1.51 -10.14
N SER A 87 15.36 -0.55 -10.95
CA SER A 87 15.60 -0.71 -12.38
C SER A 87 17.06 -0.45 -12.80
N TYR A 88 17.99 -0.54 -11.84
CA TYR A 88 19.42 -0.39 -12.07
C TYR A 88 19.97 -1.50 -12.97
N GLU A 89 20.66 -1.14 -14.05
CA GLU A 89 21.24 -2.11 -14.98
C GLU A 89 22.51 -2.77 -14.39
N ALA A 90 22.32 -3.89 -13.71
CA ALA A 90 23.39 -4.74 -13.23
C ALA A 90 23.67 -5.91 -14.19
N ALA A 91 24.87 -6.47 -14.15
CA ALA A 91 25.23 -7.65 -14.93
C ALA A 91 24.26 -8.82 -14.63
N GLY A 92 23.70 -9.41 -15.70
CA GLY A 92 22.75 -10.53 -15.59
C GLY A 92 21.31 -10.12 -15.21
N SER A 93 21.03 -8.84 -15.03
CA SER A 93 19.67 -8.33 -14.83
C SER A 93 18.92 -8.18 -16.16
N PHE A 94 17.61 -8.37 -16.16
CA PHE A 94 16.79 -8.19 -17.36
C PHE A 94 15.37 -7.72 -17.07
N CYS A 95 14.73 -7.16 -18.10
CA CYS A 95 13.31 -6.82 -18.08
C CYS A 95 12.46 -8.07 -18.27
N TYR A 96 11.25 -8.05 -17.71
CA TYR A 96 10.24 -9.07 -17.98
C TYR A 96 10.01 -9.24 -19.50
N ASP A 97 9.89 -10.47 -20.00
CA ASP A 97 9.81 -10.83 -21.43
C ASP A 97 10.98 -10.32 -22.32
N SER A 98 12.09 -9.86 -21.72
CA SER A 98 13.17 -9.16 -22.43
C SER A 98 12.71 -7.89 -23.16
N LEU A 99 11.62 -7.28 -22.69
CA LEU A 99 11.02 -6.06 -23.25
C LEU A 99 11.42 -4.84 -22.41
N PRO A 100 12.14 -3.84 -22.95
CA PRO A 100 12.58 -2.65 -22.21
C PRO A 100 11.46 -1.93 -21.46
N GLU A 101 10.28 -1.81 -22.07
CA GLU A 101 9.09 -1.19 -21.47
C GLU A 101 8.64 -1.89 -20.17
N ASN A 102 8.96 -3.18 -20.01
CA ASN A 102 8.64 -3.90 -18.79
C ASN A 102 9.61 -3.58 -17.64
N CYS A 103 10.82 -3.09 -17.92
CA CYS A 103 11.69 -2.57 -16.87
C CYS A 103 11.09 -1.30 -16.24
N GLU A 104 10.55 -0.39 -17.04
CA GLU A 104 9.84 0.79 -16.54
C GLU A 104 8.57 0.40 -15.76
N LYS A 105 7.90 -0.67 -16.21
CA LYS A 105 6.65 -1.14 -15.62
C LYS A 105 6.85 -1.91 -14.31
N TYR A 106 7.79 -2.84 -14.24
CA TYR A 106 7.93 -3.79 -13.14
C TYR A 106 9.25 -3.65 -12.36
N GLY A 107 10.20 -2.89 -12.88
CA GLY A 107 11.61 -2.96 -12.51
C GLY A 107 12.33 -4.11 -13.22
N ARG A 108 13.59 -4.33 -12.83
CA ARG A 108 14.41 -5.43 -13.35
C ARG A 108 14.34 -6.65 -12.45
N LEU A 109 14.56 -7.81 -13.04
CA LEU A 109 14.77 -9.06 -12.32
C LEU A 109 16.28 -9.27 -12.12
N TYR A 110 16.66 -9.63 -10.91
CA TYR A 110 18.05 -9.79 -10.49
C TYR A 110 18.29 -11.19 -9.94
N GLY A 111 19.52 -11.68 -10.08
CA GLY A 111 19.99 -12.90 -9.41
C GLY A 111 21.51 -12.93 -9.35
N GLY A 112 22.06 -13.86 -8.57
CA GLY A 112 23.50 -14.01 -8.35
C GLY A 112 23.99 -13.37 -7.05
N GLU A 113 25.30 -13.47 -6.79
CA GLU A 113 25.89 -13.24 -5.46
C GLU A 113 25.88 -11.77 -4.98
N TYR A 114 25.75 -10.80 -5.88
CA TYR A 114 25.90 -9.38 -5.55
C TYR A 114 24.58 -8.62 -5.38
N ILE A 115 23.45 -9.32 -5.36
CA ILE A 115 22.12 -8.70 -5.28
C ILE A 115 21.94 -7.83 -4.03
N LYS A 116 22.57 -8.19 -2.91
CA LYS A 116 22.47 -7.48 -1.63
C LYS A 116 23.04 -6.06 -1.65
N GLN A 117 23.89 -5.75 -2.63
CA GLN A 117 24.55 -4.45 -2.78
C GLN A 117 23.91 -3.57 -3.86
N LEU A 118 22.75 -3.98 -4.41
CA LEU A 118 22.13 -3.29 -5.53
C LEU A 118 21.27 -2.10 -5.11
N CYS A 119 20.85 -1.98 -3.86
CA CYS A 119 20.16 -0.77 -3.41
C CYS A 119 21.13 0.43 -3.39
N PRO A 120 20.67 1.64 -3.80
CA PRO A 120 21.52 2.83 -3.82
C PRO A 120 21.90 3.28 -2.42
N THR A 121 22.94 4.11 -2.29
CA THR A 121 23.41 4.61 -1.00
C THR A 121 22.29 5.28 -0.18
N GLY A 122 22.21 4.93 1.11
CA GLY A 122 21.13 5.38 2.00
C GLY A 122 19.82 4.63 1.79
N TRP A 123 19.83 3.55 1.00
CA TRP A 123 18.76 2.58 0.85
C TRP A 123 19.34 1.18 1.00
N ARG A 124 18.55 0.26 1.55
CA ARG A 124 18.95 -1.12 1.77
C ARG A 124 17.93 -2.10 1.21
N MET A 125 18.38 -3.33 1.02
CA MET A 125 17.47 -4.43 0.76
C MET A 125 16.60 -4.68 2.00
N PRO A 126 15.28 -4.88 1.85
CA PRO A 126 14.42 -5.16 2.99
C PRO A 126 14.71 -6.53 3.60
N MET A 127 14.56 -6.64 4.91
CA MET A 127 14.51 -7.89 5.65
C MET A 127 13.11 -8.49 5.57
N VAL A 128 12.97 -9.76 5.96
CA VAL A 128 11.65 -10.39 6.10
C VAL A 128 10.79 -9.64 7.13
N SER A 129 11.41 -9.09 8.18
CA SER A 129 10.70 -8.28 9.18
C SER A 129 10.11 -7.00 8.60
N ASP A 130 10.80 -6.35 7.66
CA ASP A 130 10.30 -5.09 7.09
C ASP A 130 8.99 -5.34 6.33
N TYR A 131 8.93 -6.42 5.54
CA TYR A 131 7.72 -6.79 4.82
C TYR A 131 6.59 -7.25 5.75
N LYS A 132 6.90 -7.90 6.88
CA LYS A 132 5.89 -8.27 7.88
C LYS A 132 5.28 -7.06 8.55
N GLU A 133 6.10 -6.07 8.90
CA GLU A 133 5.63 -4.80 9.46
C GLU A 133 4.78 -4.03 8.44
N LEU A 134 5.25 -3.93 7.19
CA LEU A 134 4.46 -3.37 6.09
C LEU A 134 3.07 -4.01 5.98
N MET A 135 2.99 -5.35 6.05
CA MET A 135 1.72 -6.07 6.00
C MET A 135 0.81 -5.77 7.20
N VAL A 136 1.39 -5.61 8.40
CA VAL A 136 0.65 -5.23 9.61
C VAL A 136 0.11 -3.79 9.48
N ASP A 137 0.93 -2.85 9.02
CA ASP A 137 0.54 -1.45 8.87
C ASP A 137 -0.63 -1.28 7.90
N VAL A 138 -0.69 -2.11 6.86
CA VAL A 138 -1.79 -2.11 5.89
C VAL A 138 -2.90 -3.12 6.19
N ASP A 139 -2.94 -3.69 7.40
CA ASP A 139 -3.92 -4.71 7.83
C ASP A 139 -4.12 -5.85 6.81
N ASN A 140 -3.04 -6.24 6.13
CA ASN A 140 -3.04 -7.21 5.02
C ASN A 140 -4.02 -6.88 3.88
N LYS A 141 -4.59 -5.66 3.82
CA LYS A 141 -5.59 -5.29 2.82
C LYS A 141 -4.92 -5.03 1.48
N ARG A 142 -5.35 -5.76 0.45
CA ARG A 142 -4.82 -5.62 -0.91
C ARG A 142 -5.03 -4.23 -1.47
N ASP A 143 -6.11 -3.55 -1.13
CA ASP A 143 -6.45 -2.27 -1.76
C ASP A 143 -5.49 -1.15 -1.32
N VAL A 144 -4.62 -1.39 -0.34
CA VAL A 144 -3.60 -0.45 0.13
C VAL A 144 -2.25 -0.65 -0.56
N LEU A 145 -1.86 -1.89 -0.90
CA LEU A 145 -0.56 -2.21 -1.53
C LEU A 145 -0.65 -2.71 -2.99
N TYR A 146 -1.86 -3.07 -3.45
CA TYR A 146 -2.23 -3.65 -4.74
C TYR A 146 -1.20 -4.63 -5.33
N ALA A 147 -1.47 -5.93 -5.17
CA ALA A 147 -0.75 -7.00 -5.85
C ALA A 147 -1.67 -7.94 -6.65
N GLY A 148 -2.21 -7.52 -7.81
CA GLY A 148 -2.79 -8.46 -8.79
C GLY A 148 -4.26 -8.27 -9.24
N TYR A 149 -4.58 -9.10 -10.25
CA TYR A 149 -5.68 -9.18 -11.25
C TYR A 149 -6.03 -7.95 -12.13
N TRP A 150 -5.98 -8.19 -13.44
CA TRP A 150 -5.45 -7.29 -14.47
C TRP A 150 -6.35 -7.22 -15.72
N GLU A 151 -7.51 -6.56 -15.63
CA GLU A 151 -8.23 -6.23 -16.87
C GLU A 151 -8.67 -4.77 -16.98
N ASN A 152 -8.67 -3.98 -15.90
CA ASN A 152 -9.24 -2.62 -15.96
C ASN A 152 -8.47 -1.52 -15.18
N ILE A 153 -7.25 -1.79 -14.71
CA ILE A 153 -6.44 -0.73 -14.10
C ILE A 153 -5.86 0.10 -15.25
N LYS A 154 -6.33 1.34 -15.37
CA LYS A 154 -5.72 2.34 -16.26
C LYS A 154 -4.24 2.39 -15.94
N ASP A 155 -3.44 2.11 -16.97
CA ASP A 155 -2.00 1.86 -16.98
C ASP A 155 -1.17 3.10 -16.64
N THR A 156 -1.62 3.91 -15.68
CA THR A 156 -1.07 5.22 -15.39
C THR A 156 -0.56 5.26 -13.95
N VAL A 157 0.76 5.06 -13.83
CA VAL A 157 1.60 5.30 -12.65
C VAL A 157 1.51 4.24 -11.55
N ASN A 158 2.66 3.90 -10.93
CA ASN A 158 2.90 2.88 -9.91
C ASN A 158 2.23 3.15 -8.54
N LEU A 159 1.08 3.82 -8.51
CA LEU A 159 0.56 4.45 -7.31
C LEU A 159 -0.82 3.89 -6.96
N ASN A 160 -0.90 3.23 -5.82
CA ASN A 160 -2.13 3.03 -5.07
C ASN A 160 -2.37 4.24 -4.15
N GLU A 161 -3.32 4.10 -3.21
CA GLU A 161 -3.61 5.16 -2.25
C GLU A 161 -2.36 5.58 -1.45
N CYS A 162 -1.47 4.63 -1.14
CA CYS A 162 -0.17 4.87 -0.51
C CYS A 162 0.94 5.33 -1.46
N GLY A 163 0.71 5.32 -2.77
CA GLY A 163 1.75 5.64 -3.75
C GLY A 163 2.82 4.56 -3.89
N MET A 164 2.53 3.29 -3.58
CA MET A 164 3.46 2.17 -3.77
C MET A 164 2.73 0.89 -4.20
N ALA A 165 2.60 0.63 -5.50
CA ALA A 165 1.99 -0.60 -6.01
C ALA A 165 2.99 -1.79 -6.04
N LEU A 166 2.57 -2.96 -5.56
CA LEU A 166 3.30 -4.23 -5.64
C LEU A 166 2.88 -5.01 -6.90
N ARG A 167 3.19 -4.46 -8.09
CA ARG A 167 2.78 -5.03 -9.38
C ARG A 167 3.15 -6.51 -9.49
N ALA A 168 2.15 -7.35 -9.79
CA ALA A 168 2.29 -8.80 -9.95
C ALA A 168 3.06 -9.20 -11.22
N GLY A 169 4.37 -8.89 -11.24
CA GLY A 169 5.31 -9.23 -12.30
C GLY A 169 5.90 -10.64 -12.20
N GLY A 170 5.45 -11.44 -11.23
CA GLY A 170 5.89 -12.81 -11.00
C GLY A 170 7.36 -12.92 -10.59
N PHE A 171 8.06 -13.86 -11.21
CA PHE A 171 9.51 -14.06 -11.12
C PHE A 171 10.04 -14.71 -12.41
N ALA A 172 11.36 -14.85 -12.54
CA ALA A 172 11.97 -15.63 -13.60
C ALA A 172 12.71 -16.85 -13.07
N TYR A 173 12.52 -17.99 -13.73
CA TYR A 173 13.32 -19.19 -13.59
C TYR A 173 14.15 -19.37 -14.85
N LEU A 174 15.48 -19.33 -14.73
CA LEU A 174 16.39 -19.19 -15.87
C LEU A 174 16.06 -17.92 -16.69
N ASN A 175 15.45 -18.12 -17.86
CA ASN A 175 14.96 -17.07 -18.76
C ASN A 175 13.45 -17.18 -19.01
N GLU A 176 12.76 -18.05 -18.26
CA GLU A 176 11.32 -18.23 -18.36
C GLU A 176 10.61 -17.48 -17.26
N PHE A 177 9.61 -16.69 -17.66
CA PHE A 177 8.79 -15.91 -16.75
C PHE A 177 7.62 -16.73 -16.21
N ARG A 178 7.33 -16.59 -14.92
CA ARG A 178 6.32 -17.38 -14.22
C ARG A 178 5.41 -16.48 -13.40
N GLU A 179 4.16 -16.93 -13.21
CA GLU A 179 3.18 -16.32 -12.29
C GLU A 179 2.84 -14.84 -12.52
N LYS A 180 3.00 -14.37 -13.77
CA LYS A 180 2.54 -13.05 -14.18
C LYS A 180 1.08 -12.86 -13.83
N ASN A 181 0.74 -11.66 -13.38
CA ASN A 181 -0.61 -11.26 -12.99
C ASN A 181 -1.15 -11.97 -11.74
N GLN A 182 -0.36 -12.85 -11.12
CA GLN A 182 -0.74 -13.64 -9.94
C GLN A 182 0.08 -13.25 -8.71
N THR A 183 1.40 -13.17 -8.84
CA THR A 183 2.31 -12.94 -7.71
C THR A 183 3.36 -11.88 -8.03
N VAL A 184 4.05 -11.39 -7.01
CA VAL A 184 5.33 -10.68 -7.15
C VAL A 184 6.28 -11.17 -6.07
N SER A 185 7.52 -11.46 -6.47
CA SER A 185 8.55 -11.94 -5.57
C SER A 185 9.71 -10.94 -5.49
N PHE A 186 10.12 -10.62 -4.27
CA PHE A 186 11.21 -9.69 -3.99
C PHE A 186 12.34 -10.39 -3.24
N TRP A 187 13.57 -10.02 -3.55
CA TRP A 187 14.71 -10.36 -2.72
C TRP A 187 14.62 -9.72 -1.34
N THR A 188 15.13 -10.44 -0.34
CA THR A 188 15.33 -9.92 1.01
C THR A 188 16.80 -9.98 1.41
N GLY A 189 17.20 -9.07 2.30
CA GLY A 189 18.55 -8.97 2.84
C GLY A 189 18.86 -10.03 3.91
N GLU A 190 17.91 -10.92 4.21
CA GLU A 190 18.06 -11.98 5.19
C GLU A 190 19.22 -12.92 4.81
N ILE A 191 19.88 -13.47 5.83
CA ILE A 191 20.98 -14.43 5.68
C ILE A 191 20.67 -15.60 6.60
N ASP A 192 20.38 -16.79 6.06
CA ASP A 192 20.39 -17.99 6.91
C ASP A 192 21.84 -18.40 7.17
N SER A 193 22.23 -18.64 8.42
CA SER A 193 23.55 -19.19 8.72
C SER A 193 23.60 -20.72 8.64
N ASN A 194 22.46 -21.40 8.44
CA ASN A 194 22.34 -22.86 8.51
C ASN A 194 22.33 -23.56 7.15
N TYR A 195 22.32 -22.81 6.04
CA TYR A 195 22.40 -23.35 4.68
C TYR A 195 23.68 -22.83 3.99
N ASP A 196 24.11 -23.52 2.93
CA ASP A 196 25.26 -23.07 2.13
C ASP A 196 24.86 -21.98 1.11
N ASN A 197 23.56 -21.83 0.84
CA ASN A 197 22.97 -20.81 -0.04
C ASN A 197 21.90 -20.02 0.73
N ASN A 198 22.18 -18.74 0.97
CA ASN A 198 21.63 -17.95 2.09
C ASN A 198 20.67 -16.84 1.68
N ASP A 199 20.16 -16.89 0.45
CA ASP A 199 19.33 -15.82 -0.07
C ASP A 199 17.85 -16.18 0.09
N TYR A 200 17.13 -15.28 0.76
CA TYR A 200 15.68 -15.38 0.96
C TYR A 200 14.97 -14.43 0.01
N PHE A 201 13.83 -14.89 -0.50
CA PHE A 201 12.87 -14.02 -1.16
C PHE A 201 11.55 -14.02 -0.41
N PHE A 202 10.80 -12.94 -0.59
CA PHE A 202 9.48 -12.71 -0.06
C PHE A 202 8.51 -12.58 -1.22
N THR A 203 7.53 -13.48 -1.28
CA THR A 203 6.52 -13.49 -2.32
C THR A 203 5.21 -12.96 -1.78
N PHE A 204 4.67 -11.96 -2.45
CA PHE A 204 3.31 -11.49 -2.25
C PHE A 204 2.37 -12.13 -3.28
N TYR A 205 1.23 -12.62 -2.80
CA TYR A 205 0.15 -13.11 -3.62
C TYR A 205 -1.20 -12.73 -3.01
N VAL A 206 -2.23 -12.62 -3.85
CA VAL A 206 -3.59 -12.27 -3.42
C VAL A 206 -4.46 -13.52 -3.38
N GLU A 207 -5.13 -13.74 -2.25
CA GLU A 207 -6.11 -14.81 -2.09
C GLU A 207 -7.54 -14.32 -2.40
N TYR A 208 -8.45 -15.29 -2.50
CA TYR A 208 -9.88 -15.01 -2.69
C TYR A 208 -10.43 -14.26 -1.46
N GLY A 209 -10.98 -13.07 -1.65
CA GLY A 209 -11.48 -12.22 -0.56
C GLY A 209 -10.73 -10.90 -0.36
N GLY A 210 -9.67 -10.64 -1.14
CA GLY A 210 -9.02 -9.31 -1.15
C GLY A 210 -7.92 -9.12 -0.10
N TYR A 211 -7.51 -10.19 0.60
CA TYR A 211 -6.37 -10.18 1.51
C TYR A 211 -5.07 -10.54 0.78
N MET A 212 -3.99 -9.89 1.19
CA MET A 212 -2.64 -10.22 0.76
C MET A 212 -2.04 -11.26 1.70
N HIS A 213 -1.44 -12.28 1.10
CA HIS A 213 -0.64 -13.25 1.79
C HIS A 213 0.80 -13.11 1.34
N ALA A 214 1.70 -13.52 2.21
CA ALA A 214 3.09 -13.64 1.84
C ALA A 214 3.74 -14.87 2.41
N SER A 215 4.71 -15.37 1.67
CA SER A 215 5.56 -16.48 2.07
C SER A 215 7.02 -16.11 1.84
N ASN A 216 7.87 -16.62 2.72
CA ASN A 216 9.32 -16.60 2.53
C ASN A 216 9.78 -17.97 2.05
N SER A 217 10.79 -18.00 1.19
CA SER A 217 11.34 -19.24 0.65
C SER A 217 12.83 -19.06 0.32
N HIS A 218 13.51 -20.19 0.18
CA HIS A 218 14.95 -20.24 -0.07
C HIS A 218 15.25 -20.15 -1.57
N TRP A 219 16.36 -19.48 -1.89
CA TRP A 219 16.83 -19.35 -3.25
C TRP A 219 17.16 -20.67 -3.93
N ILE A 220 16.97 -20.67 -5.25
CA ILE A 220 17.48 -21.67 -6.19
C ILE A 220 18.33 -20.89 -7.19
N GLU A 221 19.56 -21.34 -7.49
CA GLU A 221 20.55 -20.64 -8.32
C GLU A 221 20.03 -19.97 -9.60
N THR A 222 18.97 -20.53 -10.17
CA THR A 222 18.38 -20.14 -11.44
C THR A 222 17.27 -19.10 -11.31
N MET A 223 16.81 -18.77 -10.10
CA MET A 223 15.71 -17.85 -9.86
C MET A 223 16.18 -16.41 -9.83
N LYS A 224 15.33 -15.52 -10.35
CA LYS A 224 15.50 -14.09 -10.32
C LYS A 224 14.22 -13.41 -9.85
N TYR A 225 14.40 -12.46 -8.95
CA TYR A 225 13.33 -11.73 -8.29
C TYR A 225 13.55 -10.23 -8.42
N TYR A 226 12.51 -9.45 -8.15
CA TYR A 226 12.61 -7.99 -8.11
C TYR A 226 13.33 -7.55 -6.83
N ILE A 227 13.80 -6.31 -6.80
CA ILE A 227 14.29 -5.67 -5.58
C ILE A 227 13.46 -4.42 -5.35
N ARG A 228 12.98 -4.22 -4.13
CA ARG A 228 12.35 -2.96 -3.71
C ARG A 228 13.04 -2.49 -2.46
N CYS A 229 13.80 -1.41 -2.55
CA CYS A 229 14.60 -0.97 -1.42
C CYS A 229 13.76 -0.20 -0.40
N ILE A 230 14.22 -0.24 0.85
CA ILE A 230 13.70 0.54 1.97
C ILE A 230 14.80 1.50 2.44
N LYS A 231 14.43 2.63 3.02
CA LYS A 231 15.37 3.58 3.61
C LYS A 231 16.16 2.92 4.75
N GLU A 232 17.46 3.19 4.79
CA GLU A 232 18.37 2.75 5.88
C GLU A 232 18.30 3.70 7.08
#